data_AF-A0A534ZJD3-F1
#
_entry.id   AF-A0A534ZJD3-F1
#
_cell.length_a   1.000
_cell.length_b   1.000
_cell.length_c   1.000
_cell.angle_alpha   90.00
_cell.angle_beta   90.00
_cell.angle_gamma   90.00
#
_symmetry.space_group_name_H-M   'P 1'
#
loop_
_entity.id
_entity.type
_entity.pdbx_description
1 polymer ?
#
loop_
_entity_poly.entity_id
_entity_poly.type
_entity_poly.pdbx_seq_one_letter_code
_entity_poly.pdbx_strand_id
1 'polypeptide(L)'
;MNLSDLAQNNRALEWVRRLLRYEHRQRPQLGSWRLPPFPVAALWIAIGVPNLWFAVRSLLQIARNGFAETDWNIMRDGASHFSAGLDPYAGTLFRWSPAILFVIVPLVTLPFVVWVAAHVTAAMAMPGWPLKLLVLFSWPFVEDLTSGNVVVFSLLLAAWAIRGNRFSTGAYLLLTLLIPRPLAIPVLAWLLWRRPWVRIPFLVMLVAHGTVVLALDPHLHWIGQLLTSLGDVHNWFNFGPSAWIGSLWIPIGAALAVIFTKRGHLGMASLAAS
;
A
#
# COMPACT_ATOMS: atom_id res chain seq x y z
N MET A 1 31.52 42.98 4.38
CA MET A 1 30.98 41.69 3.90
C MET A 1 31.96 41.15 2.88
N ASN A 2 32.59 40.00 3.14
CA ASN A 2 33.73 39.53 2.36
C ASN A 2 33.25 38.87 1.05
N LEU A 3 33.98 39.06 -0.06
CA LEU A 3 33.59 38.53 -1.38
C LEU A 3 33.53 36.99 -1.41
N SER A 4 34.27 36.33 -0.52
CA SER A 4 34.21 34.88 -0.28
C SER A 4 32.84 34.41 0.22
N ASP A 5 32.19 35.20 1.08
CA ASP A 5 30.90 34.84 1.69
C ASP A 5 29.75 35.01 0.70
N LEU A 6 29.84 36.02 -0.18
CA LEU A 6 28.92 36.22 -1.31
C LEU A 6 29.03 35.09 -2.34
N ALA A 7 30.26 34.62 -2.62
CA ALA A 7 30.49 33.52 -3.55
C ALA A 7 29.98 32.16 -3.01
N GLN A 8 30.15 31.89 -1.71
CA GLN A 8 29.59 30.69 -1.08
C GLN A 8 28.06 30.72 -1.06
N ASN A 9 27.45 31.86 -0.76
CA ASN A 9 25.99 32.02 -0.81
C ASN A 9 25.42 31.80 -2.21
N ASN A 10 26.11 32.29 -3.26
CA ASN A 10 25.67 32.07 -4.64
C ASN A 10 25.75 30.60 -5.05
N ARG A 11 26.78 29.85 -4.63
CA ARG A 11 26.85 28.40 -4.91
C ARG A 11 25.77 27.62 -4.17
N ALA A 12 25.51 27.95 -2.90
CA ALA A 12 24.43 27.33 -2.12
C ALA A 12 23.05 27.59 -2.74
N LEU A 13 22.79 28.84 -3.16
CA LEU A 13 21.57 29.23 -3.87
C LEU A 13 21.44 28.54 -5.23
N GLU A 14 22.51 28.40 -5.99
CA GLU A 14 22.49 27.66 -7.25
C GLU A 14 22.17 26.19 -7.03
N TRP A 15 22.75 25.58 -5.99
CA TRP A 15 22.52 24.18 -5.65
C TRP A 15 21.06 23.95 -5.22
N VAL A 16 20.50 24.84 -4.39
CA VAL A 16 19.07 24.84 -4.02
C VAL A 16 18.18 25.03 -5.24
N ARG A 17 18.50 25.97 -6.15
CA ARG A 17 17.74 26.17 -7.40
C ARG A 17 17.83 24.98 -8.36
N ARG A 18 18.95 24.26 -8.39
CA ARG A 18 19.11 23.02 -9.17
C ARG A 18 18.28 21.89 -8.57
N LEU A 19 18.29 21.72 -7.25
CA LEU A 19 17.42 20.76 -6.55
C LEU A 19 15.95 21.03 -6.81
N LEU A 20 15.50 22.28 -6.65
CA LEU A 20 14.10 22.67 -6.88
C LEU A 20 13.67 22.50 -8.35
N ARG A 21 14.56 22.81 -9.32
CA ARG A 21 14.28 22.56 -10.75
C ARG A 21 14.24 21.08 -11.09
N TYR A 22 15.06 20.26 -10.44
CA TYR A 22 15.04 18.81 -10.62
C TYR A 22 13.73 18.21 -10.06
N GLU A 23 13.26 18.67 -8.91
CA GLU A 23 11.96 18.29 -8.35
C GLU A 23 10.79 18.70 -9.26
N HIS A 24 10.86 19.87 -9.90
CA HIS A 24 9.75 20.34 -10.73
C HIS A 24 9.63 19.63 -12.08
N ARG A 25 10.76 19.22 -12.71
CA ARG A 25 10.76 18.48 -13.98
C ARG A 25 10.36 17.00 -13.84
N GLN A 26 10.41 16.43 -12.63
CA GLN A 26 10.02 15.04 -12.39
C GLN A 26 8.60 14.86 -11.87
N ARG A 27 7.78 15.92 -11.81
CA ARG A 27 6.35 15.73 -11.54
C ARG A 27 5.77 14.96 -12.72
N PRO A 28 5.29 13.71 -12.52
CA PRO A 28 4.67 12.97 -13.61
C PRO A 28 3.50 13.81 -14.13
N GLN A 29 3.57 14.22 -15.39
CA GLN A 29 2.41 14.81 -16.05
C GLN A 29 1.35 13.73 -16.08
N LEU A 30 0.30 13.88 -15.27
CA LEU A 30 -0.92 13.09 -15.42
C LEU A 30 -1.48 13.47 -16.79
N GLY A 31 -1.20 12.61 -17.77
CA GLY A 31 -1.45 12.87 -19.18
C GLY A 31 -2.89 13.24 -19.46
N SER A 32 -3.09 14.04 -20.50
CA SER A 32 -4.41 14.30 -21.06
C SER A 32 -5.09 12.97 -21.44
N TRP A 33 -6.40 12.87 -21.19
CA TRP A 33 -7.22 11.69 -21.47
C TRP A 33 -7.33 11.46 -22.98
N ARG A 34 -6.31 10.85 -23.57
CA ARG A 34 -6.40 10.25 -24.90
C ARG A 34 -6.78 8.79 -24.72
N LEU A 35 -7.67 8.29 -25.58
CA LEU A 35 -7.98 6.87 -25.62
C LEU A 35 -6.68 6.09 -25.79
N PRO A 36 -6.40 5.13 -24.91
CA PRO A 36 -5.18 4.36 -25.01
C PRO A 36 -5.21 3.51 -26.29
N PRO A 37 -4.03 3.15 -26.84
CA PRO A 37 -3.97 2.26 -28.00
C PRO A 37 -4.72 0.95 -27.70
N PHE A 38 -5.35 0.36 -28.73
CA PHE A 38 -6.22 -0.82 -28.63
C PHE A 38 -5.76 -1.92 -27.65
N PRO A 39 -4.49 -2.39 -27.65
CA PRO A 39 -4.06 -3.42 -26.71
C PRO A 39 -4.14 -3.00 -25.23
N VAL A 40 -3.94 -1.71 -24.96
CA VAL A 40 -4.09 -1.16 -23.62
C VAL A 40 -5.57 -1.08 -23.26
N ALA A 41 -6.45 -0.65 -24.17
CA ALA A 41 -7.90 -0.67 -23.95
C ALA A 41 -8.44 -2.08 -23.66
N ALA A 42 -7.98 -3.09 -24.40
CA ALA A 42 -8.33 -4.49 -24.16
C ALA A 42 -7.88 -4.96 -22.76
N LEU A 43 -6.67 -4.57 -22.32
CA LEU A 43 -6.19 -4.85 -20.96
C LEU A 43 -7.07 -4.16 -19.90
N TRP A 44 -7.45 -2.91 -20.10
CA TRP A 44 -8.36 -2.19 -19.20
C TRP A 44 -9.72 -2.90 -19.09
N ILE A 45 -10.26 -3.40 -20.20
CA ILE A 45 -11.52 -4.16 -20.19
C ILE A 45 -11.34 -5.49 -19.46
N ALA A 46 -10.27 -6.22 -19.78
CA ALA A 46 -9.98 -7.53 -19.17
C ALA A 46 -9.78 -7.45 -17.65
N ILE A 47 -9.25 -6.35 -17.13
CA ILE A 47 -9.11 -6.12 -15.69
C ILE A 47 -10.38 -5.49 -15.10
N GLY A 48 -10.95 -4.51 -15.80
CA GLY A 48 -12.06 -3.70 -15.31
C GLY A 48 -13.37 -4.45 -15.18
N VAL A 49 -13.70 -5.33 -16.15
CA VAL A 49 -14.96 -6.09 -16.12
C VAL A 49 -15.01 -7.08 -14.94
N PRO A 50 -14.01 -7.95 -14.71
CA PRO A 50 -13.99 -8.80 -13.52
C PRO A 50 -14.01 -7.99 -12.23
N ASN A 51 -13.27 -6.88 -12.17
CA ASN A 51 -13.24 -6.01 -11.01
C ASN A 51 -14.64 -5.44 -10.70
N LEU A 52 -15.36 -4.91 -11.70
CA LEU A 52 -16.73 -4.44 -11.52
C LEU A 52 -17.68 -5.57 -11.13
N TRP A 53 -17.55 -6.75 -11.72
CA TRP A 53 -18.37 -7.92 -11.38
C TRP A 53 -18.20 -8.31 -9.90
N PHE A 54 -16.96 -8.41 -9.42
CA PHE A 54 -16.68 -8.71 -8.02
C PHE A 54 -17.16 -7.60 -7.08
N ALA A 55 -16.99 -6.32 -7.46
CA ALA A 55 -17.50 -5.20 -6.69
C ALA A 55 -19.02 -5.30 -6.50
N VAL A 56 -19.77 -5.52 -7.59
CA VAL A 56 -21.23 -5.69 -7.55
C VAL A 56 -21.63 -6.90 -6.72
N ARG A 57 -20.95 -8.04 -6.90
CA ARG A 57 -21.21 -9.26 -6.12
C ARG A 57 -21.02 -9.03 -4.62
N SER A 58 -19.92 -8.37 -4.22
CA SER A 58 -19.66 -8.05 -2.82
C SER A 58 -20.68 -7.08 -2.25
N LEU A 59 -21.10 -6.05 -3.00
CA LEU A 59 -22.18 -5.14 -2.58
C LEU A 59 -23.51 -5.88 -2.38
N LEU A 60 -23.87 -6.80 -3.28
CA LEU A 60 -25.06 -7.64 -3.13
C LEU A 60 -24.96 -8.56 -1.89
N GLN A 61 -23.78 -9.06 -1.59
CA GLN A 61 -23.53 -9.84 -0.38
C GLN A 61 -23.72 -8.98 0.88
N ILE A 62 -23.20 -7.74 0.91
CA ILE A 62 -23.43 -6.80 2.02
C ILE A 62 -24.91 -6.54 2.21
N ALA A 63 -25.63 -6.25 1.11
CA ALA A 63 -27.05 -5.93 1.18
C ALA A 63 -27.91 -7.09 1.70
N ARG A 64 -27.49 -8.34 1.45
CA ARG A 64 -28.24 -9.55 1.86
C ARG A 64 -27.84 -10.06 3.23
N ASN A 65 -26.54 -10.07 3.53
CA ASN A 65 -25.97 -10.80 4.66
C ASN A 65 -25.22 -9.89 5.66
N GLY A 66 -25.09 -8.59 5.37
CA GLY A 66 -24.28 -7.67 6.16
C GLY A 66 -22.79 -7.75 5.83
N PHE A 67 -21.97 -7.05 6.63
CA PHE A 67 -20.52 -7.03 6.48
C PHE A 67 -19.90 -8.36 6.94
N ALA A 68 -18.90 -8.85 6.20
CA ALA A 68 -18.19 -10.08 6.56
C ALA A 68 -17.22 -9.85 7.73
N GLU A 69 -16.67 -8.63 7.85
CA GLU A 69 -15.73 -8.21 8.91
C GLU A 69 -14.52 -9.15 9.05
N THR A 70 -14.11 -9.87 8.01
CA THR A 70 -13.08 -10.92 8.11
C THR A 70 -11.75 -10.41 8.67
N ASP A 71 -11.12 -9.44 8.00
CA ASP A 71 -9.86 -8.83 8.46
C ASP A 71 -10.07 -8.06 9.77
N TRP A 72 -11.22 -7.40 9.93
CA TRP A 72 -11.57 -6.69 11.16
C TRP A 72 -11.65 -7.61 12.39
N ASN A 73 -12.26 -8.79 12.24
CA ASN A 73 -12.35 -9.79 13.29
C ASN A 73 -10.98 -10.39 13.62
N ILE A 74 -10.13 -10.63 12.61
CA ILE A 74 -8.74 -11.06 12.84
C ILE A 74 -7.96 -10.00 13.62
N MET A 75 -8.14 -8.71 13.29
CA MET A 75 -7.53 -7.60 14.02
C MET A 75 -8.03 -7.52 15.47
N ARG A 76 -9.35 -7.66 15.68
CA ARG A 76 -9.99 -7.64 17.00
C ARG A 76 -9.50 -8.80 17.87
N ASP A 77 -9.38 -9.99 17.30
CA ASP A 77 -8.91 -11.19 17.99
C ASP A 77 -7.44 -11.09 18.40
N GLY A 78 -6.57 -10.67 17.46
CA GLY A 78 -5.16 -10.41 17.77
C GLY A 78 -4.97 -9.33 18.84
N ALA A 79 -5.78 -8.26 18.81
CA ALA A 79 -5.77 -7.22 19.83
C ALA A 79 -6.26 -7.71 21.21
N SER A 80 -7.27 -8.58 21.22
CA SER A 80 -7.77 -9.24 22.43
C SER A 80 -6.67 -10.08 23.10
N HIS A 81 -6.01 -10.96 22.33
CA HIS A 81 -4.90 -11.77 22.84
C HIS A 81 -3.75 -10.90 23.36
N PHE A 82 -3.33 -9.91 22.57
CA PHE A 82 -2.26 -9.00 22.98
C PHE A 82 -2.60 -8.25 24.28
N SER A 83 -3.83 -7.77 24.42
CA SER A 83 -4.28 -7.07 25.63
C SER A 83 -4.36 -8.00 26.86
N ALA A 84 -4.54 -9.31 26.64
CA ALA A 84 -4.50 -10.34 27.67
C ALA A 84 -3.08 -10.84 27.98
N GLY A 85 -2.04 -10.29 27.33
CA GLY A 85 -0.65 -10.75 27.48
C GLY A 85 -0.37 -12.10 26.81
N LEU A 86 -1.23 -12.52 25.88
CA LEU A 86 -1.10 -13.74 25.10
C LEU A 86 -0.47 -13.46 23.74
N ASP A 87 0.04 -14.52 23.10
CA ASP A 87 0.58 -14.44 21.74
C ASP A 87 -0.54 -14.11 20.73
N PRO A 88 -0.46 -12.97 20.02
CA PRO A 88 -1.46 -12.57 19.02
C PRO A 88 -1.53 -13.54 17.83
N TYR A 89 -0.52 -14.37 17.60
CA TYR A 89 -0.45 -15.36 16.51
C TYR A 89 -1.00 -16.74 16.91
N ALA A 90 -1.32 -16.97 18.18
CA ALA A 90 -1.79 -18.27 18.66
C ALA A 90 -3.24 -18.54 18.27
N GLY A 91 -3.46 -19.47 17.34
CA GLY A 91 -4.80 -19.91 16.91
C GLY A 91 -5.57 -18.90 16.05
N THR A 92 -4.94 -17.79 15.66
CA THR A 92 -5.54 -16.71 14.88
C THR A 92 -4.98 -16.70 13.45
N LEU A 93 -5.70 -16.07 12.52
CA LEU A 93 -5.19 -15.76 11.16
C LEU A 93 -4.39 -14.43 11.15
N PHE A 94 -3.91 -13.96 12.30
CA PHE A 94 -3.23 -12.68 12.41
C PHE A 94 -1.89 -12.73 11.66
N ARG A 95 -1.70 -11.80 10.72
CA ARG A 95 -0.61 -11.83 9.73
C ARG A 95 0.19 -10.54 9.62
N TRP A 96 -0.21 -9.52 10.37
CA TRP A 96 0.45 -8.22 10.36
C TRP A 96 1.61 -8.20 11.35
N SER A 97 2.46 -7.18 11.24
CA SER A 97 3.60 -7.00 12.15
C SER A 97 3.14 -6.87 13.59
N PRO A 98 3.79 -7.47 14.60
CA PRO A 98 3.32 -7.35 15.98
C PRO A 98 3.30 -5.88 16.45
N ALA A 99 4.15 -5.02 15.89
CA ALA A 99 4.15 -3.59 16.14
C ALA A 99 2.84 -2.88 15.76
N ILE A 100 2.02 -3.44 14.85
CA ILE A 100 0.73 -2.86 14.46
C ILE A 100 -0.29 -2.91 15.61
N LEU A 101 -0.07 -3.76 16.63
CA LEU A 101 -0.97 -3.90 17.78
C LEU A 101 -1.07 -2.62 18.61
N PHE A 102 -0.01 -1.80 18.65
CA PHE A 102 -0.08 -0.46 19.26
C PHE A 102 -1.08 0.49 18.57
N VAL A 103 -1.43 0.20 17.32
CA VAL A 103 -2.43 0.95 16.56
C VAL A 103 -3.78 0.23 16.58
N ILE A 104 -3.77 -1.09 16.41
CA ILE A 104 -5.01 -1.88 16.31
C ILE A 104 -5.75 -1.93 17.63
N VAL A 105 -5.08 -2.09 18.77
CA VAL A 105 -5.75 -2.18 20.09
C VAL A 105 -6.69 -0.99 20.34
N PRO A 106 -6.25 0.28 20.21
CA PRO A 106 -7.18 1.40 20.35
C PRO A 106 -8.14 1.57 19.16
N LEU A 107 -7.82 1.00 17.98
CA LEU A 107 -8.66 1.11 16.80
C LEU A 107 -9.90 0.20 16.90
N VAL A 108 -9.74 -1.05 17.35
CA VAL A 108 -10.82 -2.06 17.38
C VAL A 108 -11.86 -1.80 18.47
N THR A 109 -11.59 -0.87 19.38
CA THR A 109 -12.61 -0.37 20.33
C THR A 109 -13.65 0.51 19.65
N LEU A 110 -13.37 0.99 18.43
CA LEU A 110 -14.34 1.75 17.65
C LEU A 110 -15.33 0.81 16.95
N PRO A 111 -16.61 1.22 16.79
CA PRO A 111 -17.55 0.47 15.98
C PRO A 111 -17.06 0.33 14.52
N PHE A 112 -17.30 -0.82 13.89
CA PHE A 112 -16.88 -1.09 12.51
C PHE A 112 -17.39 -0.05 11.50
N VAL A 113 -18.56 0.57 11.74
CA VAL A 113 -19.07 1.65 10.88
C VAL A 113 -18.13 2.87 10.82
N VAL A 114 -17.35 3.14 11.87
CA VAL A 114 -16.34 4.21 11.87
C VAL A 114 -15.21 3.86 10.90
N TRP A 115 -14.82 2.59 10.84
CA TRP A 115 -13.85 2.07 9.88
C TRP A 115 -14.34 2.20 8.44
N VAL A 116 -15.61 1.85 8.18
CA VAL A 116 -16.27 2.05 6.88
C VAL A 116 -16.28 3.54 6.48
N ALA A 117 -16.65 4.43 7.40
CA ALA A 117 -16.64 5.87 7.15
C ALA A 117 -15.22 6.40 6.85
N ALA A 118 -14.20 5.89 7.53
CA ALA A 118 -12.80 6.23 7.28
C ALA A 118 -12.36 5.82 5.85
N HIS A 119 -12.79 4.65 5.38
CA HIS A 119 -12.53 4.19 4.01
C HIS A 119 -13.17 5.08 2.95
N VAL A 120 -14.45 5.41 3.12
CA VAL A 120 -15.16 6.32 2.22
C VAL A 120 -14.48 7.69 2.20
N THR A 121 -14.10 8.20 3.38
CA THR A 121 -13.36 9.46 3.51
C THR A 121 -12.02 9.39 2.79
N ALA A 122 -11.28 8.29 2.94
CA ALA A 122 -10.01 8.07 2.27
C ALA A 122 -10.16 8.03 0.73
N ALA A 123 -11.17 7.34 0.22
CA ALA A 123 -11.48 7.33 -1.22
C ALA A 123 -11.81 8.74 -1.73
N MET A 124 -12.59 9.52 -0.97
CA MET A 124 -12.95 10.90 -1.31
C MET A 124 -11.79 11.88 -1.18
N ALA A 125 -10.76 11.56 -0.38
CA ALA A 125 -9.53 12.32 -0.25
C ALA A 125 -8.50 12.03 -1.35
N MET A 126 -8.80 11.11 -2.29
CA MET A 126 -7.88 10.79 -3.38
C MET A 126 -7.57 12.02 -4.26
N PRO A 127 -6.35 12.12 -4.78
CA PRO A 127 -5.96 13.23 -5.61
C PRO A 127 -6.63 13.23 -7.01
N GLY A 128 -7.64 14.09 -7.18
CA GLY A 128 -8.33 14.31 -8.46
C GLY A 128 -9.51 13.37 -8.70
N TRP A 129 -10.51 13.83 -9.45
CA TRP A 129 -11.78 13.12 -9.67
C TRP A 129 -11.64 11.72 -10.29
N PRO A 130 -10.79 11.50 -11.32
CA PRO A 130 -10.74 10.19 -11.93
C PRO A 130 -10.23 9.09 -11.00
N LEU A 131 -9.26 9.41 -10.14
CA LEU A 131 -8.75 8.44 -9.17
C LEU A 131 -9.79 8.15 -8.08
N LYS A 132 -10.55 9.17 -7.63
CA LYS A 132 -11.67 8.97 -6.69
C LYS A 132 -12.69 7.99 -7.26
N LEU A 133 -13.14 8.22 -8.50
CA LEU A 133 -14.12 7.36 -9.16
C LEU A 133 -13.56 5.94 -9.36
N LEU A 134 -12.33 5.83 -9.86
CA LEU A 134 -11.68 4.54 -10.04
C LEU A 134 -11.65 3.73 -8.74
N VAL A 135 -11.30 4.37 -7.62
CA VAL A 135 -11.27 3.72 -6.31
C VAL A 135 -12.68 3.33 -5.86
N LEU A 136 -13.64 4.26 -5.88
CA LEU A 136 -15.01 4.03 -5.41
C LEU A 136 -15.72 2.88 -6.16
N PHE A 137 -15.40 2.69 -7.43
CA PHE A 137 -15.98 1.61 -8.24
C PHE A 137 -15.11 0.35 -8.32
N SER A 138 -13.98 0.32 -7.60
CA SER A 138 -13.09 -0.83 -7.61
C SER A 138 -13.51 -1.89 -6.60
N TRP A 139 -13.37 -3.17 -6.96
CA TRP A 139 -13.55 -4.28 -6.04
C TRP A 139 -12.66 -4.18 -4.79
N PRO A 140 -11.35 -3.84 -4.87
CA PRO A 140 -10.53 -3.63 -3.67
C PRO A 140 -11.13 -2.65 -2.67
N PHE A 141 -11.77 -1.58 -3.12
CA PHE A 141 -12.45 -0.65 -2.21
C PHE A 141 -13.66 -1.31 -1.55
N VAL A 142 -14.51 -2.00 -2.31
CA VAL A 142 -15.66 -2.72 -1.74
C VAL A 142 -15.18 -3.80 -0.76
N GLU A 143 -14.09 -4.50 -1.08
CA GLU A 143 -13.49 -5.51 -0.22
C GLU A 143 -12.93 -4.91 1.07
N ASP A 144 -12.29 -3.73 1.01
CA ASP A 144 -11.86 -3.01 2.21
C ASP A 144 -13.06 -2.65 3.11
N LEU A 145 -14.20 -2.22 2.52
CA LEU A 145 -15.44 -1.96 3.26
C LEU A 145 -16.06 -3.23 3.86
N THR A 146 -16.01 -4.36 3.15
CA THR A 146 -16.65 -5.62 3.58
C THR A 146 -15.87 -6.34 4.66
N SER A 147 -14.55 -6.41 4.49
CA SER A 147 -13.66 -7.27 5.27
C SER A 147 -12.93 -6.50 6.37
N GLY A 148 -12.73 -5.19 6.21
CA GLY A 148 -11.88 -4.40 7.10
C GLY A 148 -10.41 -4.33 6.67
N ASN A 149 -10.12 -4.58 5.41
CA ASN A 149 -8.79 -4.46 4.80
C ASN A 149 -8.35 -2.97 4.73
N VAL A 150 -7.12 -2.67 4.29
CA VAL A 150 -6.45 -1.35 4.37
C VAL A 150 -5.86 -0.87 3.04
N VAL A 151 -6.29 -1.45 1.91
CA VAL A 151 -5.69 -1.14 0.59
C VAL A 151 -5.94 0.32 0.20
N VAL A 152 -7.13 0.86 0.45
CA VAL A 152 -7.49 2.24 0.10
C VAL A 152 -6.61 3.26 0.83
N PHE A 153 -6.27 3.01 2.10
CA PHE A 153 -5.36 3.87 2.86
C PHE A 153 -3.96 3.82 2.27
N SER A 154 -3.48 2.62 1.93
CA SER A 154 -2.18 2.43 1.27
C SER A 154 -2.12 3.20 -0.05
N LEU A 155 -3.19 3.12 -0.87
CA LEU A 155 -3.29 3.82 -2.13
C LEU A 155 -3.36 5.35 -1.96
N LEU A 156 -4.14 5.83 -0.99
CA LEU A 156 -4.26 7.26 -0.69
C LEU A 156 -2.90 7.85 -0.30
N LEU A 157 -2.23 7.20 0.64
CA LEU A 157 -0.93 7.62 1.14
C LEU A 157 0.11 7.56 0.03
N ALA A 158 0.12 6.51 -0.80
CA ALA A 158 0.98 6.40 -1.97
C ALA A 158 0.74 7.55 -2.97
N ALA A 159 -0.52 7.84 -3.31
CA ALA A 159 -0.87 8.85 -4.30
C ALA A 159 -0.44 10.26 -3.86
N TRP A 160 -0.63 10.60 -2.59
CA TRP A 160 -0.15 11.87 -2.03
C TRP A 160 1.36 11.90 -1.81
N ALA A 161 1.96 10.77 -1.42
CA ALA A 161 3.41 10.64 -1.31
C ALA A 161 4.06 10.92 -2.67
N ILE A 162 3.62 10.28 -3.75
CA ILE A 162 4.12 10.50 -5.12
C ILE A 162 4.01 11.97 -5.54
N ARG A 163 2.98 12.69 -5.11
CA ARG A 163 2.80 14.13 -5.37
C ARG A 163 3.72 15.06 -4.56
N GLY A 164 4.41 14.55 -3.55
CA GLY A 164 5.37 15.34 -2.75
C GLY A 164 4.96 15.57 -1.31
N ASN A 165 3.81 15.07 -0.86
CA ASN A 165 3.38 15.27 0.53
C ASN A 165 4.29 14.50 1.48
N ARG A 166 5.02 15.21 2.35
CA ARG A 166 5.97 14.62 3.28
C ARG A 166 5.30 13.78 4.37
N PHE A 167 4.15 14.23 4.88
CA PHE A 167 3.39 13.51 5.88
C PHE A 167 2.87 12.19 5.30
N SER A 168 2.23 12.24 4.13
CA SER A 168 1.76 11.02 3.45
C SER A 168 2.91 10.09 3.09
N THR A 169 4.10 10.63 2.77
CA THR A 169 5.30 9.80 2.57
C THR A 169 5.67 9.07 3.85
N GLY A 170 5.81 9.77 4.99
CA GLY A 170 6.13 9.11 6.27
C GLY A 170 5.08 8.08 6.70
N ALA A 171 3.81 8.43 6.61
CA ALA A 171 2.71 7.52 6.92
C ALA A 171 2.67 6.29 6.00
N TYR A 172 2.95 6.46 4.70
CA TYR A 172 3.04 5.36 3.75
C TYR A 172 4.15 4.36 4.11
N LEU A 173 5.33 4.88 4.45
CA LEU A 173 6.47 4.06 4.86
C LEU A 173 6.15 3.27 6.12
N LEU A 174 5.59 3.95 7.13
CA LEU A 174 5.17 3.32 8.38
C LEU A 174 4.12 2.24 8.13
N LEU A 175 3.09 2.54 7.35
CA LEU A 175 2.05 1.57 7.00
C LEU A 175 2.63 0.35 6.29
N THR A 176 3.61 0.54 5.40
CA THR A 176 4.28 -0.56 4.68
C THR A 176 5.11 -1.45 5.61
N LEU A 177 5.68 -0.90 6.70
CA LEU A 177 6.37 -1.69 7.71
C LEU A 177 5.39 -2.48 8.60
N LEU A 178 4.29 -1.84 9.00
CA LEU A 178 3.31 -2.45 9.90
C LEU A 178 2.44 -3.49 9.19
N ILE A 179 2.08 -3.24 7.94
CA ILE A 179 1.21 -4.07 7.11
C ILE A 179 1.92 -4.27 5.76
N PRO A 180 2.97 -5.10 5.71
CA PRO A 180 3.72 -5.32 4.49
C PRO A 180 2.82 -5.97 3.44
N ARG A 181 2.71 -5.31 2.29
CA ARG A 181 1.95 -5.82 1.14
C ARG A 181 2.82 -5.78 -0.12
N PRO A 182 2.82 -6.85 -0.95
CA PRO A 182 3.59 -6.88 -2.19
C PRO A 182 3.32 -5.67 -3.09
N LEU A 183 2.05 -5.27 -3.24
CA LEU A 183 1.64 -4.12 -4.05
C LEU A 183 2.23 -2.77 -3.60
N ALA A 184 2.65 -2.64 -2.34
CA ALA A 184 3.22 -1.42 -1.79
C ALA A 184 4.73 -1.28 -2.05
N ILE A 185 5.42 -2.40 -2.27
CA ILE A 185 6.88 -2.44 -2.42
C ILE A 185 7.37 -1.61 -3.62
N PRO A 186 6.74 -1.64 -4.80
CA PRO A 186 7.18 -0.82 -5.94
C PRO A 186 7.19 0.69 -5.66
N VAL A 187 6.15 1.21 -5.01
CA VAL A 187 6.06 2.62 -4.66
C VAL A 187 7.07 2.98 -3.57
N LEU A 188 7.23 2.12 -2.55
CA LEU A 188 8.28 2.26 -1.52
C LEU A 188 9.66 2.36 -2.17
N ALA A 189 10.01 1.41 -3.03
CA ALA A 189 11.30 1.37 -3.73
C ALA A 189 11.50 2.63 -4.59
N TRP A 190 10.47 3.07 -5.31
CA TRP A 190 10.53 4.30 -6.09
C TRP A 190 10.75 5.54 -5.22
N LEU A 191 10.04 5.65 -4.08
CA LEU A 191 10.20 6.77 -3.15
C LEU A 191 11.63 6.82 -2.59
N LEU A 192 12.17 5.69 -2.13
CA LEU A 192 13.55 5.60 -1.62
C LEU A 192 14.59 5.93 -2.69
N TRP A 193 14.34 5.50 -3.94
CA TRP A 193 15.24 5.79 -5.05
C TRP A 193 15.19 7.27 -5.44
N ARG A 194 14.00 7.81 -5.73
CA ARG A 194 13.81 9.15 -6.30
C ARG A 194 13.87 10.27 -5.25
N ARG A 195 13.71 9.96 -3.96
CA ARG A 195 13.71 10.96 -2.88
C ARG A 195 14.76 10.63 -1.83
N PRO A 196 16.01 11.10 -2.00
CA PRO A 196 17.09 10.82 -1.06
C PRO A 196 16.78 11.19 0.39
N TRP A 197 16.01 12.27 0.60
CA TRP A 197 15.61 12.73 1.94
C TRP A 197 14.75 11.72 2.70
N VAL A 198 14.12 10.75 2.01
CA VAL A 198 13.28 9.70 2.62
C VAL A 198 14.11 8.55 3.20
N ARG A 199 15.34 8.35 2.71
CA ARG A 199 16.16 7.16 3.03
C ARG A 199 16.52 7.07 4.50
N ILE A 200 17.01 8.18 5.09
CA ILE A 200 17.40 8.21 6.49
C ILE A 200 16.18 8.06 7.41
N PRO A 201 15.07 8.81 7.24
CA PRO A 201 13.85 8.57 8.00
C PRO A 201 13.35 7.13 7.90
N PHE A 202 13.37 6.54 6.69
CA PHE A 202 12.96 5.15 6.52
C PHE A 202 13.88 4.17 7.25
N LEU A 203 15.19 4.35 7.19
CA LEU A 203 16.14 3.51 7.92
C LEU A 203 15.90 3.60 9.43
N VAL A 204 15.66 4.79 9.97
CA VAL A 204 15.33 4.99 11.38
C VAL A 204 14.02 4.28 11.74
N MET A 205 12.98 4.43 10.91
CA MET A 205 11.70 3.73 11.10
C MET A 205 11.87 2.21 11.06
N LEU A 206 12.65 1.70 10.12
CA LEU A 206 12.92 0.26 9.95
C LEU A 206 13.65 -0.31 11.17
N VAL A 207 14.67 0.39 11.68
CA VAL A 207 15.41 -0.04 12.87
C VAL A 207 14.50 -0.02 14.10
N ALA A 208 13.77 1.09 14.33
CA ALA A 208 12.85 1.20 15.45
C ALA A 208 11.74 0.14 15.39
N HIS A 209 11.17 -0.09 14.20
CA HIS A 209 10.20 -1.15 13.95
C HIS A 209 10.77 -2.53 14.25
N GLY A 210 11.97 -2.84 13.76
CA GLY A 210 12.67 -4.09 14.04
C GLY A 210 12.92 -4.31 15.53
N THR A 211 13.34 -3.28 16.26
CA THR A 211 13.50 -3.34 17.73
C THR A 211 12.19 -3.64 18.43
N VAL A 212 11.09 -2.99 18.03
CA VAL A 212 9.76 -3.25 18.60
C VAL A 212 9.29 -4.67 18.29
N VAL A 213 9.46 -5.12 17.05
CA VAL A 213 9.08 -6.49 16.63
C VAL A 213 9.83 -7.53 17.45
N LEU A 214 11.15 -7.38 17.61
CA LEU A 214 11.96 -8.31 18.42
C LEU A 214 11.57 -8.30 19.90
N ALA A 215 11.13 -7.16 20.43
CA ALA A 215 10.68 -7.07 21.81
C ALA A 215 9.31 -7.74 22.03
N LEU A 216 8.41 -7.67 21.04
CA LEU A 216 7.05 -8.22 21.14
C LEU A 216 6.96 -9.70 20.72
N ASP A 217 7.79 -10.13 19.77
CA ASP A 217 7.79 -11.48 19.21
C ASP A 217 9.25 -11.99 19.11
N PRO A 218 9.89 -12.30 20.24
CA PRO A 218 11.31 -12.70 20.26
C PRO A 218 11.58 -14.02 19.51
N HIS A 219 10.55 -14.83 19.32
CA HIS A 219 10.64 -16.10 18.58
C HIS A 219 10.34 -15.96 17.09
N LEU A 220 10.03 -14.73 16.62
CA LEU A 220 9.81 -14.42 15.21
C LEU A 220 8.68 -15.23 14.56
N HIS A 221 7.63 -15.56 15.32
CA HIS A 221 6.44 -16.25 14.80
C HIS A 221 5.84 -15.51 13.60
N TRP A 222 5.87 -14.18 13.61
CA TRP A 222 5.41 -13.35 12.51
C TRP A 222 6.16 -13.63 11.20
N ILE A 223 7.48 -13.82 11.26
CA ILE A 223 8.28 -14.17 10.06
C ILE A 223 7.90 -15.55 9.58
N GLY A 224 7.69 -16.50 10.50
CA GLY A 224 7.16 -17.82 10.19
C GLY A 224 5.84 -17.75 9.42
N GLN A 225 4.87 -16.96 9.92
CA GLN A 225 3.57 -16.73 9.29
C GLN A 225 3.70 -16.10 7.89
N LEU A 226 4.60 -15.14 7.70
CA LEU A 226 4.86 -14.55 6.38
C LEU A 226 5.41 -15.58 5.38
N LEU A 227 6.27 -16.49 5.85
CA LEU A 227 6.85 -17.53 5.01
C LEU A 227 5.85 -18.64 4.68
N THR A 228 4.97 -19.01 5.61
CA THR A 228 3.91 -20.01 5.37
C THR A 228 2.80 -19.48 4.45
N SER A 229 2.54 -18.17 4.50
CA SER A 229 1.59 -17.48 3.59
C SER A 229 1.99 -17.57 2.10
N LEU A 230 3.25 -17.92 1.79
CA LEU A 230 3.69 -18.20 0.41
C LEU A 230 3.03 -19.45 -0.19
N GLY A 231 2.41 -20.31 0.63
CA GLY A 231 1.70 -21.52 0.18
C GLY A 231 0.39 -21.25 -0.57
N ASP A 232 -0.22 -20.08 -0.41
CA ASP A 232 -1.51 -19.69 -1.02
C ASP A 232 -1.48 -19.55 -2.55
N VAL A 233 -0.31 -19.73 -3.18
CA VAL A 233 -0.12 -19.75 -4.64
C VAL A 233 -1.00 -20.83 -5.31
N HIS A 234 -1.42 -21.85 -4.56
CA HIS A 234 -2.25 -22.96 -5.05
C HIS A 234 -3.76 -22.78 -4.79
N ASN A 235 -4.22 -21.60 -4.33
CA ASN A 235 -5.64 -21.39 -4.06
C ASN A 235 -6.47 -21.49 -5.36
N TRP A 236 -7.52 -22.33 -5.37
CA TRP A 236 -8.33 -22.60 -6.58
C TRP A 236 -9.19 -21.41 -7.03
N PHE A 237 -9.35 -20.40 -6.17
CA PHE A 237 -10.03 -19.14 -6.51
C PHE A 237 -9.09 -18.09 -7.12
N ASN A 238 -7.87 -18.48 -7.50
CA ASN A 238 -6.89 -17.57 -8.07
C ASN A 238 -7.23 -17.28 -9.54
N PHE A 239 -7.98 -16.22 -9.81
CA PHE A 239 -8.26 -15.75 -11.18
C PHE A 239 -7.04 -15.07 -11.84
N GLY A 240 -5.88 -15.10 -11.18
CA GLY A 240 -4.63 -14.49 -11.63
C GLY A 240 -3.80 -15.38 -12.55
N PRO A 241 -2.64 -14.89 -13.03
CA PRO A 241 -1.73 -15.64 -13.90
C PRO A 241 -1.25 -16.96 -13.27
N SER A 242 -1.22 -17.03 -11.94
CA SER A 242 -1.00 -18.23 -11.13
C SER A 242 -1.86 -19.44 -11.52
N ALA A 243 -3.11 -19.24 -11.96
CA ALA A 243 -3.94 -20.36 -12.43
C ALA A 243 -3.44 -20.97 -13.75
N TRP A 244 -2.72 -20.20 -14.56
CA TRP A 244 -2.30 -20.59 -15.91
C TRP A 244 -0.84 -21.01 -15.96
N ILE A 245 0.02 -20.28 -15.28
CA ILE A 245 1.48 -20.48 -15.29
C ILE A 245 2.05 -20.88 -13.93
N GLY A 246 1.19 -21.15 -12.94
CA GLY A 246 1.61 -21.55 -11.61
C GLY A 246 2.53 -20.52 -10.96
N SER A 247 3.43 -20.96 -10.08
CA SER A 247 4.39 -20.11 -9.37
C SER A 247 5.37 -19.34 -10.27
N LEU A 248 5.46 -19.64 -11.57
CA LEU A 248 6.27 -18.87 -12.53
C LEU A 248 5.79 -17.42 -12.67
N TRP A 249 4.53 -17.14 -12.31
CA TRP A 249 4.05 -15.76 -12.29
C TRP A 249 4.86 -14.87 -11.34
N ILE A 250 5.39 -15.42 -10.24
CA ILE A 250 6.10 -14.67 -9.20
C ILE A 250 7.40 -14.03 -9.76
N PRO A 251 8.36 -14.80 -10.34
CA PRO A 251 9.56 -14.20 -10.91
C PRO A 251 9.27 -13.28 -12.11
N ILE A 252 8.25 -13.60 -12.92
CA ILE A 252 7.84 -12.74 -14.05
C ILE A 252 7.27 -11.42 -13.55
N GLY A 253 6.33 -11.47 -12.59
CA GLY A 253 5.72 -10.32 -11.95
C GLY A 253 6.74 -9.43 -11.27
N ALA A 254 7.69 -10.03 -10.53
CA ALA A 254 8.80 -9.32 -9.92
C ALA A 254 9.68 -8.60 -10.95
N ALA A 255 10.04 -9.26 -12.05
CA ALA A 255 10.83 -8.64 -13.13
C ALA A 255 10.08 -7.47 -13.78
N LEU A 256 8.80 -7.65 -14.09
CA LEU A 256 7.94 -6.60 -14.64
C LEU A 256 7.79 -5.43 -13.66
N ALA A 257 7.60 -5.71 -12.37
CA ALA A 257 7.50 -4.69 -11.33
C ALA A 257 8.77 -3.84 -11.26
N VAL A 258 9.96 -4.46 -11.34
CA VAL A 258 11.24 -3.73 -11.40
C VAL A 258 11.32 -2.86 -12.66
N ILE A 259 10.99 -3.40 -13.83
CA ILE A 259 11.04 -2.67 -15.11
C ILE A 259 10.08 -1.46 -15.07
N PHE A 260 8.84 -1.66 -14.64
CA PHE A 260 7.85 -0.59 -14.56
C PHE A 260 8.20 0.45 -13.49
N THR A 261 8.74 0.03 -12.35
CA THR A 261 9.24 0.95 -11.30
C THR A 261 10.36 1.83 -11.84
N LYS A 262 11.34 1.25 -12.57
CA LYS A 262 12.43 1.99 -13.22
C LYS A 262 11.92 3.02 -14.21
N ARG A 263 10.88 2.67 -14.96
CA ARG A 263 10.22 3.56 -15.95
C ARG A 263 9.24 4.57 -15.32
N GLY A 264 8.98 4.49 -14.02
CA GLY A 264 8.04 5.37 -13.32
C GLY A 264 6.55 5.02 -13.51
N HIS A 265 6.24 3.84 -14.06
CA HIS A 265 4.88 3.33 -14.20
C HIS A 265 4.43 2.59 -12.94
N LEU A 266 4.29 3.32 -11.83
CA LEU A 266 4.09 2.73 -10.50
C LEU A 266 2.81 1.91 -10.38
N GLY A 267 1.71 2.33 -11.02
CA GLY A 267 0.46 1.54 -11.02
C GLY A 267 0.64 0.16 -11.66
N MET A 268 1.33 0.09 -12.80
CA MET A 268 1.64 -1.18 -13.47
C MET A 268 2.64 -2.02 -12.68
N ALA A 269 3.59 -1.36 -12.00
CA ALA A 269 4.55 -2.05 -11.16
C ALA A 269 3.87 -2.70 -9.94
N SER A 270 2.96 -1.98 -9.28
CA SER A 270 2.15 -2.50 -8.17
C SER A 270 1.23 -3.62 -8.62
N LEU A 271 0.61 -3.51 -9.80
CA LEU A 271 -0.23 -4.56 -10.37
C LEU A 271 0.58 -5.82 -10.72
N ALA A 272 1.81 -5.67 -11.22
CA ALA A 272 2.68 -6.81 -11.53
C ALA A 272 3.22 -7.50 -10.26
N ALA A 273 3.27 -6.79 -9.13
CA ALA A 273 3.72 -7.32 -7.84
C ALA A 273 2.59 -7.93 -7.00
N SER A 274 1.32 -7.68 -7.37
CA SER A 274 0.12 -8.16 -6.68
C SER A 274 -0.46 -9.40 -7.36
#